data_AF-A0A354EQT3-F1
#
_entry.id   AF-A0A354EQT3-F1
#
_cell.length_a   1.000
_cell.length_b   1.000
_cell.length_c   1.000
_cell.angle_alpha   90.00
_cell.angle_beta   90.00
_cell.angle_gamma   90.00
#
_symmetry.space_group_name_H-M   'P 1'
#
loop_
_entity.id
_entity.type
_entity.pdbx_description
1 polymer ?
#
loop_
_entity_poly.entity_id
_entity_poly.type
_entity_poly.pdbx_seq_one_letter_code
_entity_poly.pdbx_strand_id
1 'polypeptide(L)'
;MAQQYIFQMQGLTKTFPGGRKIFENIWLSFYNDAKIGVVGVNGSGKSTLLKIMAGLDTEFTGEARAADGVKRGYLEQEPQLDPALNVRQNVEAWCEEKQWVNRFNEVAAELGENYTDELMEEMTSLQEKIDAGDVWDIDSRIDQAMGALRCPPDDWEVTNLSGGEKRRVA
;
A
#
# COMPACT_ATOMS: atom_id res chain seq x y z
N MET A 1 -12.32 -15.59 -23.18
CA MET A 1 -11.24 -15.69 -22.17
C MET A 1 -11.91 -15.89 -20.83
N ALA A 2 -11.53 -16.91 -20.05
CA ALA A 2 -12.08 -17.10 -18.71
C ALA A 2 -11.69 -15.89 -17.86
N GLN A 3 -12.66 -15.22 -17.23
CA GLN A 3 -12.38 -14.10 -16.34
C GLN A 3 -11.50 -14.60 -15.18
N GLN A 4 -10.28 -14.07 -15.08
CA GLN A 4 -9.38 -14.38 -13.99
C GLN A 4 -9.83 -13.63 -12.75
N TYR A 5 -10.09 -14.35 -11.67
CA TYR A 5 -10.43 -13.76 -10.38
C TYR A 5 -9.19 -13.12 -9.76
N ILE A 6 -9.32 -11.92 -9.22
CA ILE A 6 -8.23 -11.19 -8.55
C ILE A 6 -8.05 -11.67 -7.10
N PHE A 7 -9.12 -12.18 -6.49
CA PHE A 7 -9.13 -12.75 -5.15
C PHE A 7 -10.20 -13.84 -5.03
N GLN A 8 -9.89 -14.91 -4.31
CA GLN A 8 -10.81 -16.02 -4.08
C GLN A 8 -10.81 -16.45 -2.60
N MET A 9 -11.99 -16.81 -2.12
CA MET A 9 -12.22 -17.41 -0.81
C MET A 9 -13.05 -18.68 -0.98
N GLN A 10 -12.60 -19.77 -0.36
CA GLN A 10 -13.29 -21.06 -0.43
C GLN A 10 -13.44 -21.63 0.98
N GLY A 11 -14.67 -21.72 1.46
CA GLY A 11 -14.98 -22.24 2.80
C GLY A 11 -14.38 -21.42 3.94
N LEU A 12 -14.11 -20.13 3.72
CA LEU A 12 -13.40 -19.29 4.67
C LEU A 12 -14.18 -19.14 5.97
N THR A 13 -13.57 -19.53 7.09
CA THR A 13 -14.17 -19.50 8.42
C THR A 13 -13.20 -18.86 9.42
N LYS A 14 -13.70 -17.91 10.22
CA LYS A 14 -12.92 -17.24 11.27
C LYS A 14 -13.58 -17.47 12.63
N THR A 15 -12.80 -18.03 13.54
CA THR A 15 -13.17 -18.24 14.93
C THR A 15 -12.05 -17.72 15.81
N PHE A 16 -12.37 -16.86 16.78
CA PHE A 16 -11.38 -16.38 17.75
C PHE A 16 -11.20 -17.38 18.91
N PRO A 17 -10.09 -17.27 19.68
CA PRO A 17 -9.93 -17.98 20.93
C PRO A 17 -11.17 -17.83 21.83
N GLY A 18 -11.56 -18.93 22.48
CA GLY A 18 -12.82 -19.00 23.24
C GLY A 18 -14.05 -19.40 22.40
N GLY A 19 -13.86 -19.79 21.13
CA GLY A 19 -14.92 -20.39 20.30
C GLY A 19 -15.88 -19.38 19.67
N ARG A 20 -15.59 -18.08 19.78
CA ARG A 20 -16.42 -17.05 19.14
C ARG A 20 -16.21 -17.07 17.63
N LYS A 21 -17.18 -17.65 16.92
CA LYS A 21 -17.25 -17.65 15.46
C LYS A 21 -17.71 -16.28 14.96
N ILE A 22 -16.96 -15.70 14.03
CA ILE A 22 -17.23 -14.38 13.44
C ILE A 22 -17.98 -14.53 12.12
N PHE A 23 -17.50 -15.43 11.26
CA PHE A 23 -18.18 -15.89 10.07
C PHE A 23 -17.74 -17.31 9.75
N GLU A 24 -18.57 -18.02 8.99
CA GLU A 24 -18.37 -19.42 8.64
C GLU A 24 -18.71 -19.65 7.17
N ASN A 25 -17.87 -20.49 6.55
CA ASN A 25 -18.07 -21.03 5.22
C ASN A 25 -18.34 -19.95 4.16
N ILE A 26 -17.53 -18.89 4.15
CA ILE A 26 -17.60 -17.84 3.13
C ILE A 26 -16.99 -18.36 1.82
N TRP A 27 -17.76 -18.23 0.73
CA TRP A 27 -17.33 -18.48 -0.64
C TRP A 27 -17.52 -17.21 -1.44
N LEU A 28 -16.42 -16.56 -1.80
CA LEU A 28 -16.43 -15.31 -2.57
C LEU A 28 -15.35 -15.37 -3.63
N SER A 29 -15.62 -14.77 -4.77
CA SER A 29 -14.64 -14.59 -5.83
C SER A 29 -14.81 -13.20 -6.41
N PHE A 30 -13.69 -12.49 -6.49
CA PHE A 30 -13.64 -11.10 -6.87
C PHE A 30 -13.06 -11.02 -8.27
N TYR A 31 -13.77 -10.35 -9.18
CA TYR A 31 -13.24 -10.06 -10.51
C TYR A 31 -12.29 -8.86 -10.46
N ASN A 32 -11.43 -8.76 -11.47
CA ASN A 32 -10.68 -7.54 -11.69
C ASN A 32 -11.64 -6.34 -11.89
N ASP A 33 -11.23 -5.15 -11.47
CA ASP A 33 -11.98 -3.89 -11.53
C ASP A 33 -13.31 -3.83 -10.73
N ALA A 34 -13.62 -4.85 -9.94
CA ALA A 34 -14.84 -4.87 -9.14
C ALA A 34 -14.78 -3.85 -7.98
N LYS A 35 -15.80 -2.99 -7.89
CA LYS A 35 -15.99 -2.05 -6.75
C LYS A 35 -17.01 -2.65 -5.79
N ILE A 36 -16.55 -3.06 -4.60
CA ILE A 36 -17.38 -3.82 -3.66
C ILE A 36 -17.42 -3.11 -2.30
N GLY A 37 -18.64 -2.80 -1.84
CA GLY A 37 -18.90 -2.30 -0.51
C GLY A 37 -19.27 -3.44 0.44
N VAL A 38 -18.51 -3.61 1.52
CA VAL A 38 -18.82 -4.60 2.57
C VAL A 38 -19.64 -3.92 3.67
N VAL A 39 -20.89 -4.35 3.84
CA VAL A 39 -21.84 -3.79 4.83
C VAL A 39 -22.25 -4.84 5.85
N GLY A 40 -22.66 -4.38 7.03
CA GLY A 40 -23.07 -5.25 8.14
C GLY A 40 -22.98 -4.55 9.49
N VAL A 41 -23.58 -5.12 10.51
CA VAL A 41 -23.57 -4.57 11.89
C VAL A 41 -22.17 -4.58 12.50
N ASN A 42 -21.97 -3.82 13.58
CA ASN A 42 -20.71 -3.87 14.34
C ASN A 42 -20.48 -5.29 14.89
N GLY A 43 -19.26 -5.79 14.75
CA GLY A 43 -18.91 -7.15 15.13
C GLY A 43 -19.24 -8.23 14.10
N SER A 44 -19.81 -7.89 12.93
CA SER A 44 -20.10 -8.86 11.85
C SER A 44 -18.86 -9.37 11.10
N GLY A 45 -17.65 -8.99 11.52
CA GLY A 45 -16.40 -9.47 10.92
C GLY A 45 -15.87 -8.70 9.70
N LYS A 46 -16.44 -7.53 9.34
CA LYS A 46 -15.99 -6.75 8.17
C LYS A 46 -14.50 -6.43 8.19
N SER A 47 -14.01 -5.82 9.29
CA SER A 47 -12.60 -5.48 9.43
C SER A 47 -11.72 -6.73 9.45
N THR A 48 -12.20 -7.83 10.04
CA THR A 48 -11.50 -9.12 10.03
C THR A 48 -11.40 -9.70 8.62
N LEU A 49 -12.47 -9.65 7.84
CA LEU A 49 -12.48 -10.07 6.43
C LEU A 49 -11.47 -9.27 5.60
N LEU A 50 -11.45 -7.94 5.74
CA LEU A 50 -10.50 -7.08 5.04
C LEU A 50 -9.05 -7.36 5.46
N LYS A 51 -8.79 -7.62 6.75
CA LYS A 51 -7.45 -8.01 7.24
C LYS A 51 -7.00 -9.35 6.66
N ILE A 52 -7.89 -10.34 6.54
CA ILE A 52 -7.59 -11.62 5.87
C ILE A 52 -7.27 -11.38 4.39
N MET A 53 -8.06 -10.54 3.70
CA MET A 53 -7.81 -10.21 2.29
C MET A 53 -6.46 -9.52 2.09
N ALA A 54 -6.10 -8.62 3.00
CA ALA A 54 -4.82 -7.93 3.03
C ALA A 54 -3.63 -8.85 3.39
N GLY A 55 -3.90 -10.03 3.95
CA GLY A 55 -2.87 -10.95 4.45
C GLY A 55 -2.35 -10.61 5.86
N LEU A 56 -3.01 -9.70 6.58
CA LEU A 56 -2.65 -9.29 7.94
C LEU A 56 -3.18 -10.24 9.02
N ASP A 57 -4.23 -11.01 8.70
CA ASP A 57 -4.77 -12.04 9.58
C ASP A 57 -4.80 -13.37 8.82
N THR A 58 -3.95 -14.31 9.25
CA THR A 58 -3.81 -15.64 8.62
C THR A 58 -4.44 -16.76 9.45
N GLU A 59 -5.03 -16.43 10.60
CA GLU A 59 -5.63 -17.41 11.50
C GLU A 59 -7.08 -17.69 11.11
N PHE A 60 -7.28 -18.50 10.07
CA PHE A 60 -8.60 -18.92 9.60
C PHE A 60 -8.54 -20.34 9.05
N THR A 61 -9.70 -20.96 8.81
CA THR A 61 -9.81 -22.22 8.07
C THR A 61 -10.44 -21.99 6.70
N GLY A 62 -10.24 -22.92 5.77
CA GLY A 62 -10.58 -22.76 4.36
C GLY A 62 -9.43 -22.11 3.58
N GLU A 63 -9.76 -21.46 2.47
CA GLU A 63 -8.78 -20.79 1.60
C GLU A 63 -9.13 -19.32 1.41
N ALA A 64 -8.11 -18.45 1.37
CA ALA A 64 -8.18 -17.08 0.90
C ALA A 64 -6.90 -16.77 0.11
N ARG A 65 -7.03 -16.52 -1.20
CA ARG A 65 -5.88 -16.39 -2.12
C ARG A 65 -6.10 -15.22 -3.08
N ALA A 66 -5.07 -14.39 -3.22
CA ALA A 66 -4.96 -13.40 -4.29
C ALA A 66 -4.38 -14.06 -5.55
N ALA A 67 -4.65 -13.50 -6.73
CA ALA A 67 -3.98 -13.91 -7.95
C ALA A 67 -2.48 -13.55 -7.92
N ASP A 68 -1.67 -14.31 -8.66
CA ASP A 68 -0.23 -14.08 -8.75
C ASP A 68 0.09 -12.70 -9.31
N GLY A 69 1.09 -12.03 -8.73
CA GLY A 69 1.54 -10.70 -9.15
C GLY A 69 0.68 -9.52 -8.65
N VAL A 70 -0.39 -9.77 -7.87
CA VAL A 70 -1.25 -8.70 -7.34
C VAL A 70 -0.60 -8.03 -6.13
N LYS A 71 -0.37 -6.71 -6.20
CA LYS A 71 -0.08 -5.86 -5.04
C LYS A 71 -1.38 -5.59 -4.25
N ARG A 72 -1.33 -5.68 -2.92
CA ARG A 72 -2.48 -5.44 -2.03
C ARG A 72 -2.16 -4.27 -1.09
N GLY A 73 -3.01 -3.25 -1.08
CA GLY A 73 -2.97 -2.17 -0.09
C GLY A 73 -4.07 -2.32 0.95
N TYR A 74 -3.77 -2.02 2.21
CA TYR A 74 -4.74 -1.99 3.30
C TYR A 74 -4.59 -0.69 4.08
N LEU A 75 -5.62 0.16 4.01
CA LEU A 75 -5.71 1.38 4.79
C LEU A 75 -6.44 1.09 6.10
N GLU A 76 -5.73 1.24 7.22
CA GLU A 76 -6.31 1.03 8.54
C GLU A 76 -7.37 2.08 8.86
N GLN A 77 -8.27 1.75 9.80
CA GLN A 77 -9.25 2.73 10.29
C GLN A 77 -8.57 3.90 11.00
N GLU A 78 -7.49 3.62 11.73
CA GLU A 78 -6.63 4.58 12.42
C GLU A 78 -5.20 4.47 11.85
N PRO A 79 -4.91 5.19 10.76
CA PRO A 79 -3.62 5.08 10.10
C PRO A 79 -2.49 5.57 10.98
N GLN A 80 -1.35 4.88 10.88
CA GLN A 80 -0.12 5.21 11.58
C GLN A 80 0.83 5.91 10.62
N LEU A 81 1.17 7.15 10.93
CA LEU A 81 2.18 7.94 10.23
C LEU A 81 3.46 7.96 11.07
N ASP A 82 4.61 8.05 10.42
CA ASP A 82 5.89 8.20 11.12
C ASP A 82 5.99 9.61 11.71
N PRO A 83 6.03 9.75 13.06
CA PRO A 83 6.09 11.06 13.71
C PRO A 83 7.41 11.80 13.49
N ALA A 84 8.46 11.13 13.03
CA ALA A 84 9.74 11.75 12.70
C ALA A 84 9.74 12.42 11.31
N LEU A 85 8.73 12.15 10.49
CA LEU A 85 8.60 12.64 9.13
C LEU A 85 7.50 13.72 9.03
N ASN A 86 7.67 14.67 8.12
CA ASN A 86 6.60 15.59 7.76
C ASN A 86 5.55 14.93 6.84
N VAL A 87 4.52 15.67 6.46
CA VAL A 87 3.44 15.17 5.59
C VAL A 87 3.97 14.63 4.27
N ARG A 88 4.80 15.39 3.56
CA ARG A 88 5.35 14.98 2.26
C ARG A 88 6.20 13.72 2.38
N GLN A 89 7.10 13.70 3.35
CA GLN A 89 7.99 12.57 3.60
C GLN A 89 7.21 11.31 3.97
N ASN A 90 6.11 11.42 4.71
CA ASN A 90 5.23 10.28 4.97
C ASN A 90 4.63 9.74 3.67
N VAL A 91 4.17 10.58 2.74
CA VAL A 91 3.65 10.13 1.43
C VAL A 91 4.76 9.48 0.59
N GLU A 92 5.91 10.14 0.49
CA GLU A 92 7.06 9.65 -0.29
C GLU A 92 7.61 8.33 0.25
N ALA A 93 7.59 8.12 1.57
CA ALA A 93 8.05 6.88 2.20
C ALA A 93 7.27 5.64 1.73
N TRP A 94 6.00 5.81 1.33
CA TRP A 94 5.17 4.72 0.80
C TRP A 94 5.21 4.60 -0.73
N CYS A 95 5.94 5.48 -1.42
CA CYS A 95 6.11 5.46 -2.86
C CYS A 95 7.45 4.82 -3.24
N GLU A 96 7.42 3.53 -3.58
CA GLU A 96 8.60 2.75 -4.01
C GLU A 96 9.30 3.43 -5.20
N GLU A 97 8.53 3.96 -6.14
CA GLU A 97 9.01 4.68 -7.32
C GLU A 97 9.80 5.95 -6.95
N LYS A 98 9.35 6.69 -5.93
CA LYS A 98 10.06 7.88 -5.43
C LYS A 98 11.38 7.50 -4.77
N GLN A 99 11.43 6.35 -4.09
CA GLN A 99 12.67 5.84 -3.50
C GLN A 99 13.72 5.52 -4.57
N TRP A 100 13.31 4.97 -5.73
CA TRP A 100 14.23 4.74 -6.84
C TRP A 100 14.82 6.04 -7.37
N VAL A 101 14.00 7.08 -7.57
CA VAL A 101 14.46 8.38 -8.06
C VAL A 101 15.37 9.08 -7.05
N ASN A 102 15.03 9.03 -5.75
CA ASN A 102 15.87 9.58 -4.70
C ASN A 102 17.23 8.88 -4.67
N ARG A 103 17.25 7.55 -4.69
CA ARG A 103 18.49 6.78 -4.70
C ARG A 103 19.31 7.04 -5.97
N PHE A 104 18.67 7.17 -7.13
CA PHE A 104 19.35 7.53 -8.37
C PHE A 104 20.07 8.88 -8.25
N ASN A 105 19.40 9.89 -7.69
CA ASN A 105 19.98 11.21 -7.49
C ASN A 105 21.16 11.20 -6.50
N GLU A 106 21.05 10.43 -5.41
CA GLU A 106 22.13 10.23 -4.44
C GLU A 106 23.35 9.58 -5.10
N VAL A 107 23.16 8.46 -5.81
CA VAL A 107 24.24 7.75 -6.51
C VAL A 107 24.89 8.64 -7.57
N ALA A 108 24.11 9.42 -8.31
CA ALA A 108 24.63 10.35 -9.31
C ALA A 108 25.52 11.44 -8.68
N ALA A 109 25.15 11.94 -7.50
CA ALA A 109 25.97 12.90 -6.76
C ALA A 109 27.25 12.25 -6.22
N GLU A 110 27.14 11.06 -5.62
CA GLU A 110 28.29 10.29 -5.11
C GLU A 110 29.30 9.97 -6.21
N LEU A 111 28.83 9.55 -7.39
CA LEU A 111 29.67 9.25 -8.55
C LEU A 111 30.47 10.47 -9.04
N GLY A 112 29.88 11.67 -8.92
CA GLY A 112 30.55 12.92 -9.26
C GLY A 112 31.75 13.25 -8.36
N GLU A 113 31.75 12.74 -7.13
CA GLU A 113 32.84 12.92 -6.15
C GLU A 113 33.79 11.72 -6.11
N ASN A 114 33.24 10.50 -6.12
CA ASN A 114 33.95 9.24 -5.95
C ASN A 114 33.46 8.23 -6.99
N TYR A 115 34.08 8.24 -8.17
CA TYR A 115 33.77 7.27 -9.21
C TYR A 115 34.15 5.85 -8.77
N THR A 116 33.18 4.92 -8.77
CA THR A 116 33.41 3.48 -8.68
C THR A 116 32.52 2.74 -9.69
N ASP A 117 32.97 1.55 -10.10
CA ASP A 117 32.20 0.73 -11.04
C ASP A 117 30.90 0.21 -10.39
N GLU A 118 30.87 -0.03 -9.08
CA GLU A 118 29.66 -0.43 -8.37
C GLU A 118 28.58 0.67 -8.39
N LEU A 119 28.96 1.93 -8.20
CA LEU A 119 28.02 3.06 -8.25
C LEU A 119 27.48 3.25 -9.68
N MET A 120 28.31 3.06 -10.70
CA MET A 120 27.87 3.09 -12.10
C MET A 120 26.84 1.98 -12.40
N GLU A 121 27.07 0.78 -11.90
CA GLU A 121 26.15 -0.35 -12.09
C GLU A 121 24.81 -0.11 -11.37
N GLU A 122 24.86 0.38 -10.12
CA GLU A 122 23.65 0.73 -9.36
C GLU A 122 22.85 1.83 -10.07
N MET A 123 23.51 2.91 -10.50
CA MET A 123 22.88 4.01 -11.24
C MET A 123 22.19 3.52 -12.52
N THR A 124 22.85 2.63 -13.26
CA THR A 124 22.30 2.06 -14.51
C THR A 124 21.06 1.22 -14.22
N SER A 125 21.10 0.35 -13.20
CA SER A 125 19.96 -0.47 -12.80
C SER A 125 18.75 0.36 -12.34
N LEU A 126 19.00 1.45 -11.60
CA LEU A 126 17.95 2.39 -11.20
C LEU A 126 17.38 3.14 -12.39
N GLN A 127 18.23 3.61 -13.30
CA GLN A 127 17.79 4.30 -14.52
C GLN A 127 16.88 3.40 -15.36
N GLU A 128 17.25 2.14 -15.58
CA GLU A 128 16.43 1.18 -16.32
C GLU A 128 15.04 0.99 -15.68
N LYS A 129 14.97 0.92 -14.35
CA LYS A 129 13.68 0.83 -13.62
C LYS A 129 12.84 2.09 -13.77
N ILE A 130 13.46 3.27 -13.64
CA ILE A 130 12.78 4.56 -13.75
C ILE A 130 12.25 4.77 -15.17
N ASP A 131 13.06 4.46 -16.18
CA ASP A 131 12.67 4.55 -17.59
C ASP A 131 11.55 3.56 -17.93
N ALA A 132 11.67 2.30 -17.49
CA ALA A 132 10.65 1.29 -17.74
C ALA A 132 9.30 1.60 -17.07
N GLY A 133 9.31 2.32 -15.95
CA GLY A 133 8.11 2.71 -15.20
C GLY A 133 7.56 4.10 -15.52
N ASP A 134 8.21 4.86 -16.42
CA ASP A 134 7.89 6.27 -16.70
C ASP A 134 7.77 7.11 -15.40
N VAL A 135 8.84 7.05 -14.59
CA VAL A 135 8.83 7.53 -13.19
C VAL A 135 9.49 8.90 -13.01
N TRP A 136 10.08 9.49 -14.06
CA TRP A 136 10.78 10.78 -13.95
C TRP A 136 9.90 11.94 -13.45
N ASP A 137 8.59 11.85 -13.64
CA ASP A 137 7.60 12.84 -13.21
C ASP A 137 6.98 12.54 -11.83
N ILE A 138 7.55 11.61 -11.06
CA ILE A 138 6.94 11.10 -9.83
C ILE A 138 6.62 12.19 -8.81
N ASP A 139 7.46 13.22 -8.69
CA ASP A 139 7.20 14.34 -7.79
C ASP A 139 5.93 15.09 -8.16
N SER A 140 5.70 15.32 -9.46
CA SER A 140 4.48 15.97 -9.95
C SER A 140 3.25 15.08 -9.76
N ARG A 141 3.39 13.77 -9.95
CA ARG A 141 2.31 12.81 -9.69
C ARG A 141 1.93 12.79 -8.21
N ILE A 142 2.91 12.85 -7.30
CA ILE A 142 2.68 12.96 -5.86
C ILE A 142 1.97 14.30 -5.55
N ASP A 143 2.40 15.42 -6.11
CA ASP A 143 1.74 16.72 -5.92
C ASP A 143 0.26 16.68 -6.34
N GLN A 144 -0.01 16.11 -7.50
CA GLN A 144 -1.37 15.96 -8.02
C GLN A 144 -2.23 15.09 -7.12
N ALA A 145 -1.69 13.97 -6.63
CA ALA A 145 -2.38 13.07 -5.72
C ALA A 145 -2.68 13.74 -4.37
N MET A 146 -1.68 14.39 -3.77
CA MET A 146 -1.83 15.13 -2.51
C MET A 146 -2.83 16.27 -2.63
N GLY A 147 -2.81 17.00 -3.76
CA GLY A 147 -3.79 18.04 -4.07
C GLY A 147 -5.21 17.50 -4.22
N ALA A 148 -5.38 16.39 -4.94
CA ALA A 148 -6.68 15.74 -5.13
C ALA A 148 -7.28 15.21 -3.81
N LEU A 149 -6.44 14.65 -2.93
CA LEU A 149 -6.83 14.18 -1.61
C LEU A 149 -6.94 15.32 -0.58
N ARG A 150 -6.57 16.56 -0.94
CA ARG A 150 -6.53 17.71 -0.03
C ARG A 150 -5.72 17.40 1.23
N CYS A 151 -4.52 16.89 1.02
CA CYS A 151 -3.56 16.71 2.10
C CYS A 151 -3.24 18.06 2.77
N PRO A 152 -2.85 18.05 4.05
CA PRO A 152 -2.27 19.23 4.69
C PRO A 152 -0.98 19.69 3.99
N PRO A 153 -0.46 20.88 4.32
CA PRO A 153 0.81 21.35 3.80
C PRO A 153 1.97 20.36 4.04
N ASP A 154 2.84 20.26 3.03
CA ASP A 154 3.93 19.29 2.93
C ASP A 154 4.90 19.31 4.12
N ASP A 155 5.20 20.49 4.63
CA ASP A 155 6.19 20.76 5.68
C ASP A 155 5.66 20.56 7.11
N TRP A 156 4.37 20.29 7.27
CA TRP A 156 3.77 20.09 8.59
C TRP A 156 4.22 18.79 9.24
N GLU A 157 4.44 18.85 10.55
CA GLU A 157 4.62 17.67 11.39
C GLU A 157 3.30 16.89 11.50
N VAL A 158 3.36 15.56 11.39
CA VAL A 158 2.16 14.71 11.41
C VAL A 158 1.53 14.54 12.81
N THR A 159 2.25 14.94 13.85
CA THR A 159 1.82 14.85 15.27
C THR A 159 0.58 15.69 15.56
N ASN A 160 0.45 16.83 14.89
CA ASN A 160 -0.61 17.83 15.12
C ASN A 160 -1.83 17.65 14.18
N LEU A 161 -1.81 16.67 13.29
CA LEU A 161 -2.89 16.44 12.34
C LEU A 161 -4.14 15.87 13.02
N SER A 162 -5.31 16.33 12.57
CA SER A 162 -6.58 15.69 12.91
C SER A 162 -6.65 14.27 12.33
N GLY A 163 -7.51 13.41 12.90
CA GLY A 163 -7.67 12.05 12.38
C GLY A 163 -8.12 12.00 10.90
N GLY A 164 -8.91 12.99 10.47
CA GLY A 164 -9.32 13.12 9.07
C GLY A 164 -8.18 13.53 8.14
N GLU A 165 -7.21 14.30 8.62
CA GLU A 165 -6.01 14.68 7.87
C GLU A 165 -5.03 13.52 7.78
N LYS A 166 -4.76 12.83 8.90
CA LYS A 166 -3.91 11.63 8.91
C LYS A 166 -4.38 10.58 7.89
N ARG A 167 -5.70 10.42 7.77
CA ARG A 167 -6.32 9.50 6.80
C ARG A 167 -6.23 9.92 5.34
N ARG A 168 -5.97 11.20 5.04
CA ARG A 168 -5.74 11.64 3.65
C ARG A 168 -4.27 11.52 3.26
N VAL A 169 -3.37 11.58 4.25
CA VAL A 169 -1.93 11.40 4.07
C VAL A 169 -1.55 9.91 3.93
N ALA A 170 -2.18 9.03 4.72
CA ALA A 170 -1.99 7.57 4.66
C ALA A 170 -2.74 6.93 3.49
#